data_AF-A0A962NDF7-F1
#
_entry.id   AF-A0A962NDF7-F1
#
_cell.length_a   1.000
_cell.length_b   1.000
_cell.length_c   1.000
_cell.angle_alpha   90.00
_cell.angle_beta   90.00
_cell.angle_gamma   90.00
#
_symmetry.space_group_name_H-M   'P 1'
#
loop_
_entity.id
_entity.type
_entity.pdbx_description
1 polymer ?
#
loop_
_entity_poly.entity_id
_entity_poly.type
_entity_poly.pdbx_seq_one_letter_code
_entity_poly.pdbx_strand_id
1 'polypeptide(L)'
;AIWRYPSLSDLIGFFRKPAATFLRQRLGLDLYEPDEELPGREPFALEAFVDSELGQQGLTQRLNGGTQEALQILLRARGLLPHGQPGELVFAHGQAAVEQVMARLADTDTAWQSQRFQLAWPDFGLHGVLSQLNTHGRWQVWFGHVGVWQWLEVWITHLALNACHELPQDQGRHTFIHTPTESWVLEPVADAALQLEGLLNIYWQGLQRPLPFFPKSAWAMWKDDRPEPNLKQAETEWQGSDYHAGEGSKAEYALLYRGQVESPLRAQEDAFMALAQQVFGGLQQARRSG
;
A
#
# COMPACT_ATOMS: atom_id res chain seq x y z
N ALA A 1 25.94 -8.02 2.81
CA ALA A 1 25.98 -6.56 2.96
C ALA A 1 24.69 -5.91 2.47
N ILE A 2 24.26 -6.12 1.21
CA ILE A 2 23.12 -5.43 0.58
C ILE A 2 21.79 -5.60 1.36
N TRP A 3 21.48 -6.81 1.83
CA TRP A 3 20.24 -7.11 2.56
C TRP A 3 20.07 -6.44 3.94
N ARG A 4 21.13 -5.82 4.49
CA ARG A 4 21.02 -5.05 5.75
C ARG A 4 20.72 -3.58 5.50
N TYR A 5 20.78 -3.14 4.25
CA TYR A 5 20.56 -1.76 3.84
C TYR A 5 19.54 -1.70 2.69
N PRO A 6 18.31 -2.23 2.87
CA PRO A 6 17.29 -2.17 1.83
C PRO A 6 16.89 -0.74 1.49
N SER A 7 16.38 -0.53 0.27
CA SER A 7 15.62 0.68 -0.01
C SER A 7 14.23 0.62 0.65
N LEU A 8 13.59 1.77 0.85
CA LEU A 8 12.20 1.84 1.32
C LEU A 8 11.26 1.02 0.43
N SER A 9 11.49 1.03 -0.89
CA SER A 9 10.71 0.24 -1.84
C SER A 9 10.90 -1.27 -1.64
N ASP A 10 12.14 -1.72 -1.37
CA ASP A 10 12.41 -3.14 -1.08
C ASP A 10 11.73 -3.59 0.21
N LEU A 11 11.75 -2.75 1.25
CA LEU A 11 11.10 -3.04 2.52
C LEU A 11 9.57 -3.17 2.34
N ILE A 12 8.94 -2.20 1.68
CA ILE A 12 7.51 -2.22 1.36
C ILE A 12 7.17 -3.44 0.48
N GLY A 13 7.99 -3.71 -0.55
CA GLY A 13 7.81 -4.85 -1.44
C GLY A 13 7.86 -6.19 -0.70
N PHE A 14 8.78 -6.34 0.25
CA PHE A 14 8.83 -7.52 1.12
C PHE A 14 7.54 -7.68 1.94
N PHE A 15 7.08 -6.63 2.62
CA PHE A 15 5.87 -6.73 3.46
C PHE A 15 4.60 -6.99 2.65
N ARG A 16 4.57 -6.64 1.36
CA ARG A 16 3.47 -7.00 0.46
C ARG A 16 3.45 -8.49 0.13
N LYS A 17 4.62 -9.13 -0.04
CA LYS A 17 4.74 -10.53 -0.45
C LYS A 17 5.93 -11.23 0.26
N PRO A 18 5.87 -11.45 1.58
CA PRO A 18 7.02 -11.94 2.36
C PRO A 18 7.43 -13.36 1.96
N ALA A 19 6.45 -14.26 1.82
CA ALA A 19 6.66 -15.65 1.40
C ALA A 19 7.23 -15.75 -0.02
N ALA A 20 6.66 -15.03 -0.99
CA ALA A 20 7.18 -15.00 -2.35
C ALA A 20 8.59 -14.39 -2.41
N THR A 21 8.87 -13.37 -1.60
CA THR A 21 10.22 -12.78 -1.51
C THR A 21 11.23 -13.79 -0.98
N PHE A 22 10.89 -14.56 0.05
CA PHE A 22 11.75 -15.63 0.55
C PHE A 22 12.04 -16.68 -0.53
N LEU A 23 11.00 -17.18 -1.21
CA LEU A 23 11.15 -18.17 -2.28
C LEU A 23 12.04 -17.65 -3.42
N ARG A 24 11.82 -16.42 -3.88
CA ARG A 24 12.58 -15.82 -4.97
C ARG A 24 14.03 -15.55 -4.55
N GLN A 25 14.24 -14.85 -3.44
CA GLN A 25 15.56 -14.34 -3.06
C GLN A 25 16.47 -15.39 -2.41
N ARG A 26 15.91 -16.44 -1.81
CA ARG A 26 16.69 -17.47 -1.10
C ARG A 26 16.67 -18.83 -1.75
N LEU A 27 15.56 -19.21 -2.38
CA LEU A 27 15.45 -20.50 -3.05
C LEU A 27 15.60 -20.39 -4.58
N GLY A 28 15.66 -19.17 -5.13
CA GLY A 28 15.73 -18.95 -6.57
C GLY A 28 14.45 -19.39 -7.30
N LEU A 29 13.33 -19.50 -6.57
CA LEU A 29 12.05 -19.94 -7.09
C LEU A 29 11.18 -18.73 -7.37
N ASP A 30 11.06 -18.38 -8.65
CA ASP A 30 10.05 -17.42 -9.09
C ASP A 30 8.79 -18.20 -9.46
N LEU A 31 7.81 -18.16 -8.56
CA LEU A 31 6.51 -18.76 -8.84
C LEU A 31 5.81 -17.84 -9.83
N TYR A 32 5.72 -18.30 -11.07
CA TYR A 32 4.88 -17.67 -12.08
C TYR A 32 3.44 -17.82 -11.62
N GLU A 33 2.93 -16.81 -10.93
CA GLU A 33 1.51 -16.52 -10.95
C GLU A 33 1.28 -15.83 -12.30
N PRO A 34 0.52 -16.42 -13.25
CA PRO A 34 -0.10 -15.58 -14.25
C PRO A 34 -0.83 -14.49 -13.45
N ASP A 35 -0.57 -13.22 -13.76
CA ASP A 35 -1.32 -12.10 -13.18
C ASP A 35 -2.78 -12.50 -13.05
N GLU A 36 -3.38 -12.17 -11.91
CA GLU A 36 -4.82 -12.23 -11.62
C GLU A 36 -5.60 -12.45 -12.90
N GLU A 37 -6.12 -13.68 -13.10
CA GLU A 37 -6.83 -14.16 -14.29
C GLU A 37 -7.20 -13.01 -15.23
N LEU A 38 -6.57 -12.92 -16.41
CA LEU A 38 -7.17 -12.15 -17.51
C LEU A 38 -8.63 -12.58 -17.55
N PRO A 39 -9.59 -11.70 -17.22
CA PRO A 39 -10.96 -12.15 -17.03
C PRO A 39 -11.40 -12.83 -18.32
N GLY A 40 -11.78 -14.11 -18.23
CA GLY A 40 -12.18 -14.95 -19.38
C GLY A 40 -13.46 -14.48 -20.09
N ARG A 41 -13.91 -13.27 -19.79
CA ARG A 41 -14.94 -12.46 -20.44
C ARG A 41 -14.41 -11.05 -20.49
N GLU A 42 -14.58 -10.34 -21.61
CA GLU A 42 -14.29 -8.90 -21.70
C GLU A 42 -14.77 -8.19 -20.41
N PRO A 43 -13.83 -7.72 -19.56
CA PRO A 43 -14.18 -7.39 -18.19
C PRO A 43 -14.76 -6.00 -18.07
N PHE A 44 -15.93 -5.90 -17.43
CA PHE A 44 -16.37 -4.68 -16.74
C PHE A 44 -15.39 -4.26 -15.63
N ALA A 45 -14.47 -5.14 -15.20
CA ALA A 45 -13.38 -4.84 -14.26
C ALA A 45 -12.25 -3.95 -14.86
N LEU A 46 -12.23 -3.72 -16.18
CA LEU A 46 -11.41 -2.66 -16.78
C LEU A 46 -11.80 -1.28 -16.25
N GLU A 47 -13.06 -1.07 -15.86
CA GLU A 47 -13.58 0.23 -15.42
C GLU A 47 -12.87 0.74 -14.16
N ALA A 48 -12.67 -0.09 -13.13
CA ALA A 48 -12.00 0.35 -11.90
C ALA A 48 -10.50 0.68 -12.09
N PHE A 49 -9.81 -0.07 -12.96
CA PHE A 49 -8.41 0.20 -13.30
C PHE A 49 -8.29 1.47 -14.15
N VAL A 50 -9.15 1.59 -15.16
CA VAL A 50 -9.24 2.77 -16.04
C VAL A 50 -9.61 4.00 -15.20
N ASP A 51 -10.53 3.91 -14.25
CA ASP A 51 -10.92 5.01 -13.36
C ASP A 51 -9.75 5.47 -12.48
N SER A 52 -8.96 4.53 -11.95
CA SER A 52 -7.79 4.86 -11.15
C SER A 52 -6.72 5.58 -12.00
N GLU A 53 -6.40 5.04 -13.17
CA GLU A 53 -5.41 5.62 -14.08
C GLU A 53 -5.88 6.98 -14.62
N LEU A 54 -7.15 7.10 -15.03
CA LEU A 54 -7.76 8.35 -15.47
C LEU A 54 -7.73 9.42 -14.38
N GLY A 55 -8.09 9.05 -13.15
CA GLY A 55 -8.07 9.96 -12.01
C GLY A 55 -6.64 10.46 -11.72
N GLN A 56 -5.66 9.57 -11.70
CA GLN A 56 -4.25 9.95 -11.46
C GLN A 56 -3.68 10.85 -12.57
N GLN A 57 -3.95 10.53 -13.85
CA GLN A 57 -3.53 11.38 -14.96
C GLN A 57 -4.25 12.74 -14.93
N GLY A 58 -5.54 12.74 -14.57
CA GLY A 58 -6.33 13.95 -14.37
C GLY A 58 -5.78 14.85 -13.26
N LEU A 59 -5.48 14.29 -12.09
CA LEU A 59 -4.86 15.02 -10.99
C LEU A 59 -3.51 15.61 -11.42
N THR A 60 -2.65 14.80 -12.04
CA THR A 60 -1.33 15.24 -12.50
C THR A 60 -1.45 16.38 -13.50
N GLN A 61 -2.37 16.28 -14.46
CA GLN A 61 -2.64 17.32 -15.44
C GLN A 61 -3.11 18.62 -14.76
N ARG A 62 -4.03 18.53 -13.80
CA ARG A 62 -4.57 19.69 -13.07
C ARG A 62 -3.53 20.37 -12.20
N LEU A 63 -2.71 19.62 -11.48
CA LEU A 63 -1.59 20.16 -10.68
C LEU A 63 -0.55 20.87 -11.55
N ASN A 64 -0.33 20.40 -12.78
CA ASN A 64 0.58 21.04 -13.74
C ASN A 64 -0.07 22.19 -14.55
N GLY A 65 -1.33 22.56 -14.26
CA GLY A 65 -2.04 23.64 -14.97
C GLY A 65 -2.49 23.29 -16.39
N GLY A 66 -2.53 22.01 -16.76
CA GLY A 66 -3.00 21.53 -18.06
C GLY A 66 -4.53 21.55 -18.18
N THR A 67 -5.03 21.52 -19.42
CA THR A 67 -6.48 21.52 -19.69
C THR A 67 -7.05 20.10 -19.81
N GLN A 68 -8.36 19.97 -19.58
CA GLN A 68 -9.08 18.70 -19.69
C GLN A 68 -9.14 18.20 -21.13
N GLU A 69 -9.24 19.10 -22.11
CA GLU A 69 -9.30 18.75 -23.54
C GLU A 69 -8.00 18.07 -23.99
N ALA A 70 -6.84 18.61 -23.57
CA ALA A 70 -5.54 18.04 -23.91
C ALA A 70 -5.38 16.62 -23.33
N LEU A 71 -5.84 16.43 -22.09
CA LEU A 71 -5.84 15.12 -21.43
C LEU A 71 -6.77 14.12 -22.14
N GLN A 72 -7.98 14.54 -22.51
CA GLN A 72 -8.94 13.67 -23.20
C GLN A 72 -8.39 13.19 -24.55
N ILE A 73 -7.74 14.07 -25.32
CA ILE A 73 -7.09 13.71 -26.59
C ILE A 73 -5.99 12.68 -26.35
N LEU A 74 -5.13 12.92 -25.36
CA LEU A 74 -4.02 12.02 -25.02
C LEU A 74 -4.52 10.63 -24.63
N LEU A 75 -5.53 10.55 -23.77
CA LEU A 75 -6.11 9.29 -23.31
C LEU A 75 -6.77 8.50 -24.44
N ARG A 76 -7.50 9.18 -25.33
CA ARG A 76 -8.07 8.57 -26.54
C ARG A 76 -6.98 8.03 -27.47
N ALA A 77 -5.90 8.79 -27.69
CA ALA A 77 -4.79 8.36 -28.52
C ALA A 77 -4.06 7.13 -27.95
N ARG A 78 -4.07 6.94 -26.63
CA ARG A 78 -3.55 5.74 -25.94
C ARG A 78 -4.51 4.55 -25.91
N GLY A 79 -5.74 4.72 -26.41
CA GLY A 79 -6.77 3.68 -26.34
C GLY A 79 -7.34 3.44 -24.95
N LEU A 80 -7.11 4.36 -23.99
CA LEU A 80 -7.60 4.25 -22.62
C LEU A 80 -9.05 4.74 -22.46
N LEU A 81 -9.59 5.42 -23.47
CA LEU A 81 -10.99 5.85 -23.51
C LEU A 81 -11.70 5.18 -24.70
N PRO A 82 -12.85 4.53 -24.49
CA PRO A 82 -13.71 4.05 -25.56
C PRO A 82 -14.10 5.16 -26.54
N HIS A 83 -14.40 4.81 -27.78
CA HIS A 83 -14.89 5.78 -28.75
C HIS A 83 -16.35 6.15 -28.50
N GLY A 84 -16.72 7.39 -28.87
CA GLY A 84 -18.09 7.89 -28.78
C GLY A 84 -18.55 8.21 -27.35
N GLN A 85 -19.87 8.20 -27.17
CA GLN A 85 -20.55 8.60 -25.93
C GLN A 85 -20.09 7.84 -24.67
N PRO A 86 -19.81 6.52 -24.70
CA PRO A 86 -19.33 5.81 -23.51
C PRO A 86 -18.00 6.38 -22.98
N GLY A 87 -17.04 6.70 -23.86
CA GLY A 87 -15.77 7.28 -23.44
C GLY A 87 -15.89 8.72 -22.92
N GLU A 88 -16.90 9.47 -23.39
CA GLU A 88 -17.21 10.79 -22.86
C GLU A 88 -17.77 10.71 -21.43
N LEU A 89 -18.64 9.74 -21.16
CA LEU A 89 -19.18 9.50 -19.82
C LEU A 89 -18.10 9.06 -18.82
N VAL A 90 -17.26 8.10 -19.21
CA VAL A 90 -16.13 7.63 -18.38
C VAL A 90 -15.17 8.77 -18.08
N PHE A 91 -14.80 9.57 -19.10
CA PHE A 91 -13.94 10.73 -18.90
C PHE A 91 -14.58 11.76 -17.96
N ALA A 92 -15.86 12.10 -18.16
CA ALA A 92 -16.58 13.03 -17.29
C ALA A 92 -16.67 12.56 -15.83
N HIS A 93 -16.89 11.26 -15.62
CA HIS A 93 -16.88 10.66 -14.28
C HIS A 93 -15.52 10.79 -13.60
N GLY A 94 -14.44 10.44 -14.32
CA GLY A 94 -13.07 10.62 -13.82
C GLY A 94 -12.73 12.07 -13.52
N GLN A 95 -13.13 13.03 -14.37
CA GLN A 95 -12.92 14.45 -14.10
C GLN A 95 -13.69 14.92 -12.86
N ALA A 96 -14.93 14.47 -12.66
CA ALA A 96 -15.69 14.81 -11.46
C ALA A 96 -14.99 14.31 -10.18
N ALA A 97 -14.44 13.10 -10.21
CA ALA A 97 -13.64 12.55 -9.11
C ALA A 97 -12.37 13.38 -8.84
N VAL A 98 -11.68 13.85 -9.89
CA VAL A 98 -10.50 14.73 -9.77
C VAL A 98 -10.89 16.06 -9.14
N GLU A 99 -11.98 16.69 -9.57
CA GLU A 99 -12.43 17.95 -8.97
C GLU A 99 -12.85 17.79 -7.50
N GLN A 100 -13.41 16.64 -7.10
CA GLN A 100 -13.67 16.33 -5.68
C GLN A 100 -12.39 16.27 -4.85
N VAL A 101 -11.30 15.73 -5.40
CA VAL A 101 -9.99 15.76 -4.75
C VAL A 101 -9.43 17.18 -4.73
N MET A 102 -9.45 17.89 -5.86
CA MET A 102 -8.93 19.27 -5.96
C MET A 102 -9.64 20.22 -4.97
N ALA A 103 -10.94 20.05 -4.75
CA ALA A 103 -11.68 20.81 -3.74
C ALA A 103 -11.13 20.60 -2.32
N ARG A 104 -10.70 19.38 -1.98
CA ARG A 104 -10.04 19.10 -0.69
C ARG A 104 -8.62 19.66 -0.61
N LEU A 105 -7.97 19.84 -1.76
CA LEU A 105 -6.63 20.41 -1.86
C LEU A 105 -6.62 21.95 -1.96
N ALA A 106 -7.78 22.60 -2.05
CA ALA A 106 -7.88 24.03 -2.37
C ALA A 106 -7.13 24.94 -1.38
N ASP A 107 -7.17 24.60 -0.08
CA ASP A 107 -6.49 25.36 0.98
C ASP A 107 -5.09 24.82 1.32
N THR A 108 -4.58 23.89 0.51
CA THR A 108 -3.32 23.20 0.75
C THR A 108 -2.25 23.68 -0.22
N ASP A 109 -1.02 23.81 0.27
CA ASP A 109 0.13 24.01 -0.60
C ASP A 109 0.34 22.77 -1.50
N THR A 110 0.13 22.96 -2.80
CA THR A 110 0.30 21.93 -3.84
C THR A 110 1.69 21.92 -4.45
N ALA A 111 2.62 22.75 -3.96
CA ALA A 111 4.04 22.72 -4.33
C ALA A 111 4.76 21.54 -3.65
N TRP A 112 4.39 20.33 -4.07
CA TRP A 112 4.90 19.11 -3.48
C TRP A 112 6.37 18.85 -3.81
N GLN A 113 7.14 18.53 -2.78
CA GLN A 113 8.57 18.30 -2.82
C GLN A 113 8.92 16.84 -2.56
N SER A 114 10.18 16.51 -2.81
CA SER A 114 10.75 15.20 -2.50
C SER A 114 12.01 15.36 -1.66
N GLN A 115 12.12 14.58 -0.58
CA GLN A 115 13.29 14.56 0.30
C GLN A 115 13.93 13.18 0.27
N ARG A 116 15.23 13.12 -0.02
CA ARG A 116 16.02 11.89 0.19
C ARG A 116 16.35 11.75 1.66
N PHE A 117 16.34 10.52 2.15
CA PHE A 117 16.69 10.22 3.54
C PHE A 117 17.57 8.98 3.63
N GLN A 118 18.34 8.91 4.70
CA GLN A 118 19.10 7.74 5.09
C GLN A 118 19.08 7.57 6.61
N LEU A 119 18.50 6.47 7.06
CA LEU A 119 18.45 6.06 8.46
C LEU A 119 19.45 4.92 8.70
N ALA A 120 20.07 4.93 9.87
CA ALA A 120 21.04 3.93 10.28
C ALA A 120 20.77 3.48 11.72
N TRP A 121 20.86 2.16 11.91
CA TRP A 121 20.85 1.45 13.18
C TRP A 121 22.14 0.63 13.29
N PRO A 122 22.47 0.03 14.45
CA PRO A 122 23.71 -0.73 14.61
C PRO A 122 23.89 -1.85 13.56
N ASP A 123 22.81 -2.57 13.24
CA ASP A 123 22.84 -3.73 12.34
C ASP A 123 22.21 -3.49 10.96
N PHE A 124 21.53 -2.36 10.78
CA PHE A 124 20.69 -2.10 9.60
C PHE A 124 20.81 -0.65 9.12
N GLY A 125 20.40 -0.41 7.88
CA GLY A 125 20.06 0.92 7.40
C GLY A 125 18.85 0.88 6.50
N LEU A 126 18.27 2.05 6.25
CA LEU A 126 17.14 2.22 5.35
C LEU A 126 17.35 3.53 4.58
N HIS A 127 17.16 3.50 3.27
CA HIS A 127 17.29 4.69 2.45
C HIS A 127 16.13 4.80 1.47
N GLY A 128 15.82 6.01 1.03
CA GLY A 128 14.74 6.22 0.09
C GLY A 128 14.46 7.67 -0.23
N VAL A 129 13.30 7.88 -0.84
CA VAL A 129 12.78 9.21 -1.15
C VAL A 129 11.38 9.32 -0.57
N LEU A 130 11.16 10.34 0.25
CA LEU A 130 9.84 10.78 0.67
C LEU A 130 9.33 11.77 -0.38
N SER A 131 8.36 11.35 -1.18
CA SER A 131 7.72 12.21 -2.18
C SER A 131 6.41 12.79 -1.67
N GLN A 132 5.89 13.79 -2.38
CA GLN A 132 4.59 14.42 -2.12
C GLN A 132 4.56 15.14 -0.75
N LEU A 133 5.65 15.82 -0.41
CA LEU A 133 5.78 16.60 0.82
C LEU A 133 5.39 18.06 0.60
N ASN A 134 4.61 18.64 1.51
CA ASN A 134 4.49 20.09 1.66
C ASN A 134 4.74 20.46 3.12
N THR A 135 4.64 21.74 3.49
CA THR A 135 4.90 22.22 4.86
C THR A 135 4.14 21.47 5.97
N HIS A 136 2.96 20.91 5.69
CA HIS A 136 2.14 20.21 6.68
C HIS A 136 2.46 18.71 6.82
N GLY A 137 3.15 18.13 5.84
CA GLY A 137 3.56 16.73 5.85
C GLY A 137 3.46 16.09 4.47
N ARG A 138 3.16 14.79 4.44
CA ARG A 138 3.06 14.01 3.20
C ARG A 138 1.62 13.90 2.75
N TRP A 139 1.39 14.03 1.45
CA TRP A 139 0.07 13.88 0.83
C TRP A 139 0.05 12.63 -0.03
N GLN A 140 -1.08 11.92 -0.05
CA GLN A 140 -1.33 10.78 -0.91
C GLN A 140 -2.75 10.84 -1.43
N VAL A 141 -2.89 10.78 -2.75
CA VAL A 141 -4.20 10.72 -3.41
C VAL A 141 -4.33 9.39 -4.13
N TRP A 142 -5.44 8.70 -3.91
CA TRP A 142 -5.81 7.50 -4.66
C TRP A 142 -7.21 7.63 -5.25
N PHE A 143 -7.35 7.12 -6.46
CA PHE A 143 -8.64 7.00 -7.14
C PHE A 143 -9.02 5.53 -7.09
N GLY A 144 -9.95 5.19 -6.19
CA GLY A 144 -10.36 3.82 -5.88
C GLY A 144 -10.23 3.47 -4.40
N HIS A 145 -10.42 2.19 -4.09
CA HIS A 145 -10.40 1.66 -2.73
C HIS A 145 -8.98 1.62 -2.15
N VAL A 146 -8.81 2.09 -0.91
CA VAL A 146 -7.53 2.01 -0.18
C VAL A 146 -7.40 0.65 0.50
N GLY A 147 -6.78 -0.29 -0.22
CA GLY A 147 -6.56 -1.65 0.26
C GLY A 147 -5.33 -1.80 1.17
N VAL A 148 -5.10 -3.03 1.63
CA VAL A 148 -3.95 -3.41 2.48
C VAL A 148 -2.61 -2.98 1.87
N TRP A 149 -2.47 -3.03 0.54
CA TRP A 149 -1.21 -2.69 -0.13
C TRP A 149 -0.91 -1.20 -0.11
N GLN A 150 -1.95 -0.37 -0.24
CA GLN A 150 -1.86 1.08 -0.10
C GLN A 150 -1.57 1.45 1.36
N TRP A 151 -2.27 0.83 2.31
CA TRP A 151 -2.06 1.06 3.73
C TRP A 151 -0.66 0.65 4.21
N LEU A 152 -0.13 -0.49 3.76
CA LEU A 152 1.25 -0.90 4.04
C LEU A 152 2.27 0.11 3.53
N GLU A 153 2.10 0.57 2.29
CA GLU A 153 3.00 1.57 1.69
C GLU A 153 2.95 2.89 2.45
N VAL A 154 1.76 3.41 2.72
CA VAL A 154 1.59 4.66 3.46
C VAL A 154 2.14 4.56 4.87
N TRP A 155 1.90 3.44 5.55
CA TRP A 155 2.35 3.26 6.92
C TRP A 155 3.88 3.22 7.04
N ILE A 156 4.54 2.36 6.28
CA ILE A 156 6.00 2.23 6.33
C ILE A 156 6.66 3.54 5.89
N THR A 157 6.10 4.22 4.88
CA THR A 157 6.57 5.54 4.45
C THR A 157 6.32 6.62 5.49
N HIS A 158 5.21 6.55 6.23
CA HIS A 158 4.89 7.48 7.32
C HIS A 158 5.83 7.29 8.52
N LEU A 159 6.23 6.06 8.83
CA LEU A 159 7.28 5.82 9.81
C LEU A 159 8.61 6.42 9.34
N ALA A 160 8.96 6.26 8.06
CA ALA A 160 10.17 6.89 7.50
C ALA A 160 10.10 8.42 7.54
N LEU A 161 8.94 9.02 7.27
CA LEU A 161 8.70 10.46 7.44
C LEU A 161 8.97 10.93 8.87
N ASN A 162 8.45 10.22 9.86
CA ASN A 162 8.58 10.58 11.28
C ASN A 162 10.00 10.33 11.83
N ALA A 163 10.72 9.36 11.29
CA ALA A 163 12.11 9.07 11.66
C ALA A 163 13.15 9.93 10.89
N CYS A 164 12.75 10.61 9.82
CA CYS A 164 13.66 11.39 8.98
C CYS A 164 14.15 12.66 9.70
N HIS A 165 15.45 12.71 9.99
CA HIS A 165 16.11 13.82 10.66
C HIS A 165 16.58 14.90 9.68
N GLU A 166 16.67 14.58 8.38
CA GLU A 166 17.07 15.48 7.31
C GLU A 166 15.98 16.48 6.92
N LEU A 167 14.73 16.22 7.34
CA LEU A 167 13.63 17.17 7.16
C LEU A 167 13.73 18.32 8.19
N PRO A 168 13.38 19.56 7.81
CA PRO A 168 13.31 20.69 8.73
C PRO A 168 12.47 20.39 9.99
N GLN A 169 12.73 21.13 11.08
CA GLN A 169 12.00 20.93 12.34
C GLN A 169 10.55 21.40 12.26
N ASP A 170 10.27 22.43 11.47
CA ASP A 170 8.96 23.01 11.21
C ASP A 170 8.16 22.24 10.13
N GLN A 171 8.81 21.30 9.44
CA GLN A 171 8.18 20.42 8.47
C GLN A 171 7.23 19.44 9.18
N GLY A 172 5.93 19.53 8.88
CA GLY A 172 4.93 18.66 9.48
C GLY A 172 5.19 17.17 9.21
N ARG A 173 4.73 16.33 10.13
CA ARG A 173 4.98 14.87 10.16
C ARG A 173 3.71 14.03 9.98
N HIS A 174 2.61 14.67 9.56
CA HIS A 174 1.37 14.00 9.22
C HIS A 174 1.47 13.36 7.83
N THR A 175 0.70 12.29 7.60
CA THR A 175 0.38 11.85 6.24
C THR A 175 -1.10 12.02 5.99
N PHE A 176 -1.47 12.84 5.02
CA PHE A 176 -2.83 13.05 4.55
C PHE A 176 -3.13 12.09 3.40
N ILE A 177 -4.23 11.36 3.50
CA ILE A 177 -4.69 10.40 2.49
C ILE A 177 -6.07 10.83 2.01
N HIS A 178 -6.23 10.96 0.70
CA HIS A 178 -7.50 11.35 0.09
C HIS A 178 -7.90 10.40 -1.04
N THR A 179 -9.18 10.07 -1.07
CA THR A 179 -9.88 9.56 -2.25
C THR A 179 -10.97 10.54 -2.66
N PRO A 180 -11.64 10.36 -3.80
CA PRO A 180 -12.77 11.20 -4.18
C PRO A 180 -13.88 11.22 -3.10
N THR A 181 -14.04 10.14 -2.33
CA THR A 181 -15.12 9.98 -1.36
C THR A 181 -14.67 10.07 0.09
N GLU A 182 -13.43 9.73 0.41
CA GLU A 182 -12.95 9.54 1.79
C GLU A 182 -11.65 10.29 2.05
N SER A 183 -11.35 10.53 3.33
CA SER A 183 -10.10 11.12 3.76
C SER A 183 -9.64 10.56 5.10
N TRP A 184 -8.33 10.45 5.26
CA TRP A 184 -7.69 10.06 6.50
C TRP A 184 -6.44 10.88 6.76
N VAL A 185 -6.06 10.94 8.03
CA VAL A 185 -4.79 11.48 8.49
C VAL A 185 -4.09 10.42 9.32
N LEU A 186 -2.80 10.22 9.08
CA LEU A 186 -1.91 9.56 10.03
C LEU A 186 -1.23 10.63 10.88
N GLU A 187 -1.49 10.55 12.18
CA GLU A 187 -0.90 11.42 13.20
C GLU A 187 0.59 11.11 13.41
N PRO A 188 1.41 12.10 13.83
CA PRO A 188 2.83 11.91 14.06
C PRO A 188 3.12 10.78 15.07
N VAL A 189 4.17 10.00 14.78
CA VAL A 189 4.57 8.82 15.55
C VAL A 189 5.92 9.08 16.22
N ALA A 190 5.93 9.21 17.54
CA ALA A 190 7.13 9.57 18.30
C ALA A 190 8.23 8.50 18.28
N ASP A 191 7.85 7.22 18.27
CA ASP A 191 8.75 6.06 18.31
C ASP A 191 8.99 5.45 16.91
N ALA A 192 8.81 6.25 15.84
CA ALA A 192 8.86 5.74 14.46
C ALA A 192 10.18 5.05 14.09
N ALA A 193 11.31 5.55 14.58
CA ALA A 193 12.62 4.94 14.34
C ALA A 193 12.75 3.54 14.99
N LEU A 194 12.15 3.34 16.17
CA LEU A 194 12.11 2.05 16.86
C LEU A 194 11.20 1.06 16.12
N GLN A 195 10.03 1.52 15.66
CA GLN A 195 9.12 0.68 14.89
C GLN A 195 9.75 0.24 13.54
N LEU A 196 10.44 1.15 12.85
CA LEU A 196 11.20 0.80 11.63
C LEU A 196 12.30 -0.22 11.88
N GLU A 197 13.04 -0.10 12.98
CA GLU A 197 14.02 -1.11 13.37
C GLU A 197 13.36 -2.48 13.58
N GLY A 198 12.18 -2.51 14.22
CA GLY A 198 11.37 -3.72 14.35
C GLY A 198 11.00 -4.32 12.98
N LEU A 199 10.54 -3.50 12.04
CA LEU A 199 10.21 -3.94 10.69
C LEU A 199 11.44 -4.46 9.92
N LEU A 200 12.61 -3.83 10.08
CA LEU A 200 13.87 -4.29 9.49
C LEU A 200 14.32 -5.63 10.08
N ASN A 201 14.09 -5.86 11.38
CA ASN A 201 14.33 -7.15 12.01
C ASN A 201 13.41 -8.24 11.46
N ILE A 202 12.12 -7.94 11.26
CA ILE A 202 11.17 -8.87 10.62
C ILE A 202 11.62 -9.19 9.19
N TYR A 203 11.95 -8.16 8.41
CA TYR A 203 12.51 -8.30 7.07
C TYR A 203 13.72 -9.23 7.05
N TRP A 204 14.67 -9.01 7.94
CA TRP A 204 15.87 -9.83 8.04
C TRP A 204 15.57 -11.29 8.39
N GLN A 205 14.61 -11.55 9.28
CA GLN A 205 14.17 -12.91 9.60
C GLN A 205 13.44 -13.57 8.44
N GLY A 206 12.58 -12.84 7.72
CA GLY A 206 11.84 -13.36 6.57
C GLY A 206 12.71 -13.63 5.34
N LEU A 207 13.89 -13.01 5.27
CA LEU A 207 14.92 -13.41 4.34
C LEU A 207 15.68 -14.67 4.77
N GLN A 208 15.45 -15.26 5.94
CA GLN A 208 16.16 -16.47 6.38
C GLN A 208 15.24 -17.68 6.50
N ARG A 209 13.95 -17.45 6.76
CA ARG A 209 12.93 -18.48 6.87
C ARG A 209 11.57 -17.93 6.45
N PRO A 210 10.62 -18.78 6.04
CA PRO A 210 9.22 -18.39 5.92
C PRO A 210 8.71 -17.85 7.26
N LEU A 211 8.11 -16.67 7.26
CA LEU A 211 7.45 -16.11 8.44
C LEU A 211 5.97 -16.50 8.42
N PRO A 212 5.35 -16.75 9.59
CA PRO A 212 3.90 -16.83 9.72
C PRO A 212 3.29 -15.42 9.64
N PHE A 213 3.56 -14.68 8.56
CA PHE A 213 2.98 -13.36 8.31
C PHE A 213 2.27 -13.38 6.95
N PHE A 214 0.96 -13.21 7.01
CA PHE A 214 0.04 -13.31 5.88
C PHE A 214 -0.65 -11.94 5.74
N PRO A 215 -0.16 -11.06 4.86
CA PRO A 215 -0.51 -9.64 4.91
C PRO A 215 -2.01 -9.34 4.79
N LYS A 216 -2.75 -10.05 3.92
CA LYS A 216 -4.19 -9.82 3.77
C LYS A 216 -4.95 -10.29 5.02
N SER A 217 -4.64 -11.49 5.52
CA SER A 217 -5.23 -12.03 6.75
C SER A 217 -4.88 -11.19 7.97
N ALA A 218 -3.64 -10.73 8.10
CA ALA A 218 -3.20 -9.85 9.17
C ALA A 218 -3.93 -8.51 9.14
N TRP A 219 -4.12 -7.93 7.95
CA TRP A 219 -4.94 -6.72 7.78
C TRP A 219 -6.41 -6.97 8.10
N ALA A 220 -6.95 -8.12 7.70
CA ALA A 220 -8.34 -8.47 7.93
C ALA A 220 -8.72 -8.50 9.42
N MET A 221 -7.76 -8.71 10.34
CA MET A 221 -7.99 -8.62 11.79
C MET A 221 -8.48 -7.25 12.24
N TRP A 222 -8.16 -6.20 11.48
CA TRP A 222 -8.41 -4.80 11.81
C TRP A 222 -9.46 -4.16 10.91
N LYS A 223 -10.18 -4.95 10.10
CA LYS A 223 -11.33 -4.44 9.34
C LYS A 223 -12.39 -3.87 10.29
N ASP A 224 -13.18 -2.93 9.78
CA ASP A 224 -14.29 -2.29 10.49
C ASP A 224 -13.87 -1.45 11.71
N ASP A 225 -12.66 -0.88 11.70
CA ASP A 225 -12.12 0.04 12.72
C ASP A 225 -12.27 -0.48 14.17
N ARG A 226 -12.03 -1.79 14.33
CA ARG A 226 -12.20 -2.46 15.62
C ARG A 226 -11.09 -2.09 16.61
N PRO A 227 -11.42 -1.99 17.91
CA PRO A 227 -10.43 -1.69 18.94
C PRO A 227 -9.45 -2.84 19.19
N GLU A 228 -9.87 -4.08 18.88
CA GLU A 228 -9.10 -5.29 19.13
C GLU A 228 -9.02 -6.16 17.86
N PRO A 229 -7.89 -6.86 17.65
CA PRO A 229 -7.71 -7.71 16.49
C PRO A 229 -8.66 -8.91 16.49
N ASN A 230 -9.29 -9.18 15.34
CA ASN A 230 -10.20 -10.31 15.18
C ASN A 230 -9.56 -11.46 14.38
N LEU A 231 -9.10 -12.49 15.09
CA LEU A 231 -8.48 -13.66 14.46
C LEU A 231 -9.43 -14.42 13.52
N LYS A 232 -10.73 -14.47 13.82
CA LYS A 232 -11.71 -15.15 12.95
C LYS A 232 -11.83 -14.49 11.58
N GLN A 233 -11.72 -13.16 11.51
CA GLN A 233 -11.67 -12.45 10.22
C GLN A 233 -10.37 -12.77 9.45
N ALA A 234 -9.24 -12.89 10.16
CA ALA A 234 -7.97 -13.33 9.56
C ALA A 234 -8.10 -14.72 8.92
N GLU A 235 -8.72 -15.66 9.63
CA GLU A 235 -8.97 -17.02 9.15
C GLU A 235 -9.92 -17.05 7.95
N THR A 236 -10.95 -16.21 7.96
CA THR A 236 -11.89 -16.09 6.84
C THR A 236 -11.18 -15.57 5.60
N GLU A 237 -10.33 -14.54 5.73
CA GLU A 237 -9.51 -14.03 4.63
C GLU A 237 -8.47 -15.07 4.16
N TRP A 238 -7.92 -15.87 5.09
CA TRP A 238 -6.97 -16.94 4.77
C TRP A 238 -7.61 -18.04 3.92
N GLN A 239 -8.79 -18.51 4.33
CA GLN A 239 -9.51 -19.60 3.69
C GLN A 239 -10.20 -19.14 2.40
N GLY A 240 -10.73 -17.92 2.38
CA GLY A 240 -11.57 -17.41 1.31
C GLY A 240 -13.00 -17.95 1.38
N SER A 241 -13.68 -17.91 0.24
CA SER A 241 -15.04 -18.42 0.07
C SER A 241 -15.22 -18.95 -1.35
N ASP A 242 -16.41 -19.51 -1.65
CA ASP A 242 -16.77 -19.96 -3.00
C ASP A 242 -16.72 -18.84 -4.06
N TYR A 243 -16.78 -17.57 -3.62
CA TYR A 243 -16.77 -16.40 -4.51
C TYR A 243 -15.44 -15.63 -4.52
N HIS A 244 -14.50 -15.99 -3.63
CA HIS A 244 -13.22 -15.29 -3.50
C HIS A 244 -12.12 -16.22 -3.02
N ALA A 245 -11.05 -16.34 -3.80
CA ALA A 245 -9.87 -17.11 -3.43
C ALA A 245 -9.18 -16.50 -2.19
N GLY A 246 -9.08 -17.28 -1.12
CA GLY A 246 -8.44 -16.85 0.12
C GLY A 246 -6.94 -16.64 -0.04
N GLU A 247 -6.34 -15.88 0.86
CA GLU A 247 -4.89 -15.62 0.82
C GLU A 247 -4.07 -16.92 0.83
N GLY A 248 -4.50 -17.93 1.59
CA GLY A 248 -3.79 -19.22 1.69
C GLY A 248 -3.78 -20.06 0.41
N SER A 249 -4.60 -19.71 -0.60
CA SER A 249 -4.64 -20.39 -1.89
C SER A 249 -3.49 -20.01 -2.83
N LYS A 250 -2.75 -18.93 -2.52
CA LYS A 250 -1.63 -18.47 -3.35
C LYS A 250 -0.51 -19.50 -3.44
N ALA A 251 0.20 -19.48 -4.57
CA ALA A 251 1.18 -20.50 -4.91
C ALA A 251 2.33 -20.57 -3.89
N GLU A 252 2.78 -19.42 -3.37
CA GLU A 252 3.86 -19.36 -2.38
C GLU A 252 3.49 -20.08 -1.08
N TYR A 253 2.25 -19.94 -0.61
CA TYR A 253 1.81 -20.58 0.62
C TYR A 253 1.51 -22.06 0.41
N ALA A 254 0.89 -22.40 -0.71
CA ALA A 254 0.66 -23.80 -1.09
C ALA A 254 1.98 -24.59 -1.22
N LEU A 255 3.07 -23.94 -1.63
CA LEU A 255 4.40 -24.55 -1.67
C LEU A 255 5.03 -24.65 -0.29
N LEU A 256 5.08 -23.53 0.46
CA LEU A 256 5.79 -23.46 1.74
C LEU A 256 5.17 -24.30 2.85
N TYR A 257 3.84 -24.44 2.85
CA TYR A 257 3.08 -25.12 3.89
C TYR A 257 2.44 -26.42 3.39
N ARG A 258 2.96 -26.97 2.28
CA ARG A 258 2.47 -28.22 1.70
C ARG A 258 2.50 -29.36 2.72
N GLY A 259 1.41 -30.11 2.81
CA GLY A 259 1.31 -31.31 3.65
C GLY A 259 1.04 -31.02 5.13
N GLN A 260 0.83 -29.75 5.51
CA GLN A 260 0.32 -29.41 6.84
C GLN A 260 -1.18 -29.69 6.92
N VAL A 261 -1.60 -30.35 8.00
CA VAL A 261 -3.02 -30.67 8.27
C VAL A 261 -3.76 -29.45 8.80
N GLU A 262 -3.07 -28.63 9.58
CA GLU A 262 -3.59 -27.39 10.15
C GLU A 262 -3.09 -26.18 9.36
N SER A 263 -3.91 -25.13 9.29
CA SER A 263 -3.51 -23.85 8.69
C SER A 263 -2.26 -23.30 9.38
N PRO A 264 -1.25 -22.78 8.65
CA PRO A 264 -0.07 -22.19 9.26
C PRO A 264 -0.39 -20.94 10.08
N LEU A 265 -1.54 -20.30 9.85
CA LEU A 265 -2.08 -19.23 10.69
C LEU A 265 -2.42 -19.75 12.09
N ARG A 266 -3.12 -20.88 12.20
CA ARG A 266 -3.48 -21.49 13.50
C ARG A 266 -2.29 -22.18 14.17
N ALA A 267 -1.52 -22.94 13.40
CA ALA A 267 -0.35 -23.65 13.92
C ALA A 267 0.72 -22.70 14.50
N GLN A 268 0.71 -21.41 14.12
CA GLN A 268 1.64 -20.38 14.58
C GLN A 268 0.90 -19.11 15.00
N GLU A 269 -0.27 -19.25 15.63
CA GLU A 269 -1.17 -18.13 15.97
C GLU A 269 -0.47 -17.00 16.72
N ASP A 270 0.23 -17.30 17.83
CA ASP A 270 0.92 -16.28 18.64
C ASP A 270 1.95 -15.49 17.82
N ALA A 271 2.71 -16.18 16.97
CA ALA A 271 3.72 -15.55 16.13
C ALA A 271 3.08 -14.71 15.02
N PHE A 272 2.00 -15.20 14.42
CA PHE A 272 1.21 -14.45 13.44
C PHE A 272 0.62 -13.19 14.05
N MET A 273 0.00 -13.29 15.23
CA MET A 273 -0.58 -12.18 15.97
C MET A 273 0.48 -11.13 16.33
N ALA A 274 1.63 -11.56 16.83
CA ALA A 274 2.73 -10.66 17.17
C ALA A 274 3.25 -9.89 15.93
N LEU A 275 3.42 -10.58 14.80
CA LEU A 275 3.85 -9.95 13.54
C LEU A 275 2.77 -8.99 13.01
N ALA A 276 1.50 -9.40 13.03
CA ALA A 276 0.39 -8.54 12.62
C ALA A 276 0.30 -7.27 13.48
N GLN A 277 0.47 -7.39 14.80
CA GLN A 277 0.50 -6.26 15.72
C GLN A 277 1.68 -5.33 15.45
N GLN A 278 2.88 -5.87 15.24
CA GLN A 278 4.07 -5.06 14.94
C GLN A 278 3.95 -4.32 13.60
N VAL A 279 3.31 -4.92 12.60
CA VAL A 279 3.17 -4.30 11.27
C VAL A 279 2.00 -3.31 11.22
N PHE A 280 0.83 -3.66 11.74
CA PHE A 280 -0.41 -2.88 11.58
C PHE A 280 -0.90 -2.18 12.84
N GLY A 281 -0.45 -2.57 14.03
CA GLY A 281 -0.96 -2.02 15.29
C GLY A 281 -0.72 -0.51 15.42
N GLY A 282 0.49 -0.04 15.09
CA GLY A 282 0.81 1.39 15.10
C GLY A 282 0.00 2.18 14.08
N LEU A 283 -0.26 1.61 12.90
CA LEU A 283 -1.11 2.22 11.87
C LEU A 283 -2.52 2.48 12.41
N GLN A 284 -3.12 1.51 13.09
CA GLN A 284 -4.48 1.68 13.64
C GLN A 284 -4.53 2.76 14.72
N GLN A 285 -3.48 2.90 15.52
CA GLN A 285 -3.41 3.93 16.56
C GLN A 285 -3.24 5.34 15.98
N ALA A 286 -2.42 5.48 14.93
CA ALA A 286 -2.11 6.76 14.29
C ALA A 286 -3.21 7.24 13.34
N ARG A 287 -4.02 6.33 12.78
CA ARG A 287 -5.03 6.65 11.77
C ARG A 287 -6.25 7.36 12.37
N ARG A 288 -6.67 8.44 11.72
CA ARG A 288 -7.91 9.18 11.98
C ARG A 288 -8.67 9.36 10.67
N SER A 289 -9.97 9.07 10.69
CA SER A 289 -10.85 9.40 9.57
C SER A 289 -11.21 10.89 9.63
N GLY A 290 -11.12 11.56 8.49
CA GLY A 290 -11.47 12.97 8.33
C GLY A 290 -12.96 13.20 8.15
#